data_AF-A0A9D1JMD4-F1
#
_entry.id   AF-A0A9D1JMD4-F1
#
_cell.length_a   1.000
_cell.length_b   1.000
_cell.length_c   1.000
_cell.angle_alpha   90.00
_cell.angle_beta   90.00
_cell.angle_gamma   90.00
#
_symmetry.space_group_name_H-M   'P 1'
#
loop_
_entity.id
_entity.type
_entity.pdbx_description
1 polymer ?
#
loop_
_entity_poly.entity_id
_entity_poly.type
_entity_poly.pdbx_seq_one_letter_code
_entity_poly.pdbx_strand_id
1 'polypeptide(L)'
;MKDSETADYSSPNIGIITGDGTPMILSYNTKCEALDPVKTYGWSTEDNKPVTNATSNCVAAVFEINGKKKPNKQNEDVALFNANGLGSSCAIKLDNGRCFTSPFTPTPLTKAECEAQKDDLGIKECYFDNDYWAGAVKKCKGVGNMPTKSDLTKIAQAIYKGNPSISSSSSTNGLTYEPGTATSLGLPEPLFYLWSGEEESQSFAYHRRFGPNETYYYCTYNRNDSNRYAICLGD
;
A
#
# COMPACT_ATOMS: atom_id res chain seq x y z
N MET A 1 16.58 -8.71 10.36
CA MET A 1 16.88 -8.68 8.91
C MET A 1 17.71 -7.42 8.66
N LYS A 2 18.75 -7.48 7.81
CA LYS A 2 19.51 -6.28 7.46
C LYS A 2 18.60 -5.38 6.63
N ASP A 3 18.36 -4.16 7.10
CA ASP A 3 17.72 -3.11 6.30
C ASP A 3 18.53 -2.95 5.01
N SER A 4 17.88 -3.23 3.89
CA SER A 4 18.48 -3.08 2.57
C SER A 4 18.53 -1.59 2.26
N GLU A 5 19.65 -0.93 2.58
CA GLU A 5 19.92 0.49 2.27
C GLU A 5 19.81 0.85 0.77
N THR A 6 19.62 -0.14 -0.10
CA THR A 6 19.61 0.01 -1.56
C THR A 6 18.22 0.26 -2.18
N ALA A 7 17.15 0.47 -1.39
CA ALA A 7 15.79 0.64 -1.91
C ALA A 7 15.05 1.87 -1.35
N ASP A 8 15.68 3.05 -1.41
CA ASP A 8 15.04 4.34 -1.06
C ASP A 8 14.80 5.19 -2.31
N TYR A 9 13.55 5.31 -2.74
CA TYR A 9 13.17 6.07 -3.94
C TYR A 9 12.24 7.25 -3.61
N SER A 10 12.41 7.85 -2.44
CA SER A 10 11.60 8.99 -1.94
C SER A 10 11.94 10.35 -2.60
N SER A 11 12.86 10.38 -3.55
CA SER A 11 13.30 11.59 -4.28
C SER A 11 12.22 12.18 -5.21
N PRO A 12 12.32 13.46 -5.60
CA PRO A 12 11.50 14.02 -6.68
C PRO A 12 11.60 13.18 -7.96
N ASN A 13 10.45 12.86 -8.55
CA ASN A 13 10.37 12.10 -9.80
C ASN A 13 10.59 13.03 -10.99
N ILE A 14 11.32 12.54 -11.99
CA ILE A 14 11.53 13.26 -13.25
C ILE A 14 10.66 12.62 -14.32
N GLY A 15 9.84 13.44 -14.99
CA GLY A 15 9.16 13.05 -16.21
C GLY A 15 10.08 13.26 -17.42
N ILE A 16 10.31 12.21 -18.20
CA ILE A 16 11.13 12.24 -19.41
C ILE A 16 10.25 11.81 -20.58
N ILE A 17 10.34 12.53 -21.70
CA ILE A 17 9.83 12.07 -22.99
C ILE A 17 11.03 11.65 -23.82
N THR A 18 11.12 10.37 -24.18
CA THR A 18 12.21 9.85 -25.00
C THR A 18 12.08 10.32 -26.46
N GLY A 19 13.15 10.17 -27.25
CA GLY A 19 13.18 10.65 -28.64
C GLY A 19 12.14 10.01 -29.57
N ASP A 20 11.61 8.84 -29.20
CA ASP A 20 10.51 8.14 -29.86
C ASP A 20 9.12 8.50 -29.29
N GLY A 21 9.05 9.43 -28.34
CA GLY A 21 7.81 9.94 -27.76
C GLY A 21 7.26 9.12 -26.59
N THR A 22 7.95 8.07 -26.13
CA THR A 22 7.54 7.31 -24.96
C THR A 22 7.73 8.11 -23.67
N PRO A 23 6.67 8.30 -22.85
CA PRO A 23 6.83 8.92 -21.55
C PRO A 23 7.40 7.93 -20.54
N MET A 24 8.31 8.44 -19.72
CA MET A 24 8.98 7.73 -18.63
C MET A 24 8.91 8.57 -17.35
N ILE A 25 8.55 7.94 -16.25
CA ILE A 25 8.74 8.50 -14.91
C ILE A 25 9.96 7.84 -14.28
N LEU A 26 10.93 8.64 -13.85
CA LEU A 26 12.20 8.21 -13.30
C LEU A 26 12.35 8.68 -11.85
N SER A 27 12.79 7.79 -10.97
CA SER A 27 13.22 8.11 -9.61
C SER A 27 14.64 7.61 -9.38
N TYR A 28 15.39 8.34 -8.56
CA TYR A 28 16.77 8.03 -8.24
C TYR A 28 16.98 7.98 -6.72
N ASN A 29 17.62 6.91 -6.23
CA ASN A 29 17.99 6.81 -4.83
C ASN A 29 19.14 7.77 -4.51
N THR A 30 18.86 8.87 -3.84
CA THR A 30 19.85 9.91 -3.50
C THR A 30 20.93 9.45 -2.50
N LYS A 31 20.77 8.27 -1.88
CA LYS A 31 21.82 7.64 -1.07
C LYS A 31 22.88 6.93 -1.92
N CYS A 32 22.61 6.70 -3.20
CA CYS A 32 23.63 6.24 -4.13
C CYS A 32 24.63 7.35 -4.45
N GLU A 33 25.86 6.96 -4.75
CA GLU A 33 26.83 7.88 -5.33
C GLU A 33 26.30 8.40 -6.67
N ALA A 34 26.38 9.73 -6.84
CA ALA A 34 25.99 10.39 -8.07
C ALA A 34 26.68 9.71 -9.26
N LEU A 35 25.91 9.41 -10.29
CA LEU A 35 26.45 8.79 -11.50
C LEU A 35 27.41 9.78 -12.18
N ASP A 36 28.55 9.26 -12.59
CA ASP A 36 29.53 10.02 -13.34
C ASP A 36 28.95 10.34 -14.73
N PRO A 37 28.71 11.63 -15.06
CA PRO A 37 28.04 12.01 -16.30
C PRO A 37 28.84 11.68 -17.55
N VAL A 38 30.15 11.39 -17.43
CA VAL A 38 31.01 11.02 -18.57
C VAL A 38 31.26 9.52 -18.65
N LYS A 39 30.76 8.73 -17.69
CA LYS A 39 30.95 7.28 -17.67
C LYS A 39 29.76 6.58 -18.32
N THR A 40 30.05 5.78 -19.33
CA THR A 40 29.06 4.86 -19.90
C THR A 40 28.91 3.64 -18.98
N TYR A 41 27.73 3.48 -18.40
CA TYR A 41 27.40 2.31 -17.59
C TYR A 41 26.79 1.23 -18.49
N GLY A 42 27.52 0.13 -18.71
CA GLY A 42 27.07 -0.99 -19.54
C GLY A 42 25.91 -1.76 -18.90
N TRP A 43 24.88 -2.02 -19.70
CA TRP A 43 23.70 -2.78 -19.30
C TRP A 43 23.77 -4.21 -19.81
N SER A 44 23.43 -5.19 -18.97
CA SER A 44 23.10 -6.53 -19.47
C SER A 44 21.70 -6.51 -20.07
N THR A 45 21.49 -7.31 -21.12
CA THR A 45 20.17 -7.47 -21.75
C THR A 45 19.76 -8.94 -21.81
N GLU A 46 18.47 -9.20 -21.66
CA GLU A 46 17.82 -10.49 -21.88
C GLU A 46 16.57 -10.22 -22.73
N ASP A 47 16.37 -10.99 -23.80
CA ASP A 47 15.32 -10.73 -24.80
C ASP A 47 15.27 -9.28 -25.32
N ASN A 48 16.44 -8.67 -25.55
CA ASN A 48 16.62 -7.27 -25.93
C ASN A 48 16.08 -6.24 -24.91
N LYS A 49 15.87 -6.65 -23.65
CA LYS A 49 15.44 -5.78 -22.56
C LYS A 49 16.58 -5.59 -21.56
N PRO A 50 16.83 -4.36 -21.05
CA PRO A 50 17.84 -4.14 -20.02
C PRO A 50 17.45 -4.85 -18.71
N VAL A 51 18.37 -5.63 -18.14
CA VAL A 51 18.13 -6.44 -16.93
C VAL A 51 18.91 -5.91 -15.73
N THR A 52 20.24 -5.79 -15.83
CA THR A 52 21.06 -5.34 -14.71
C THR A 52 22.20 -4.41 -15.14
N ASN A 53 22.65 -3.58 -14.21
CA ASN A 53 23.80 -2.71 -14.29
C ASN A 53 24.35 -2.52 -12.87
N ALA A 54 25.61 -2.13 -12.71
CA ALA A 54 26.15 -1.67 -11.42
C ALA A 54 25.29 -0.56 -10.75
N THR A 55 24.53 0.20 -11.54
CA THR A 55 23.68 1.31 -11.08
C THR A 55 22.20 0.94 -11.03
N SER A 56 21.81 -0.29 -11.40
CA SER A 56 20.40 -0.66 -11.51
C SER A 56 19.64 -0.46 -10.19
N ASN A 57 20.27 -0.73 -9.05
CA ASN A 57 19.65 -0.58 -7.73
C ASN A 57 19.47 0.90 -7.29
N CYS A 58 19.99 1.86 -8.06
CA CYS A 58 19.89 3.29 -7.74
C CYS A 58 18.81 4.00 -8.55
N VAL A 59 18.23 3.33 -9.54
CA VAL A 59 17.28 3.92 -10.48
C VAL A 59 16.04 3.05 -10.54
N ALA A 60 14.88 3.70 -10.51
CA ALA A 60 13.61 3.04 -10.73
C ALA A 60 12.82 3.85 -11.79
N ALA A 61 12.24 3.16 -12.77
CA ALA A 61 11.49 3.80 -13.85
C ALA A 61 10.16 3.10 -14.20
N VAL A 62 9.14 3.90 -14.54
CA VAL A 62 7.88 3.47 -15.16
C VAL A 62 7.86 3.96 -16.61
N PHE A 63 7.63 3.07 -17.56
CA PHE A 63 7.55 3.38 -18.98
C PHE A 63 6.14 3.11 -19.51
N GLU A 64 5.57 4.03 -20.28
CA GLU A 64 4.37 3.74 -21.08
C GLU A 64 4.78 3.26 -22.46
N ILE A 65 4.98 1.95 -22.60
CA ILE A 65 5.53 1.34 -23.82
C ILE A 65 4.49 1.16 -24.93
N ASN A 66 3.20 1.16 -24.60
CA ASN A 66 2.15 0.87 -25.58
C ASN A 66 0.78 1.45 -25.17
N GLY A 67 0.65 2.77 -24.99
CA GLY A 67 -0.57 3.47 -24.52
C GLY A 67 -1.80 3.45 -25.46
N LYS A 68 -2.10 2.31 -26.10
CA LYS A 68 -3.11 2.20 -27.17
C LYS A 68 -4.53 1.94 -26.66
N LYS A 69 -4.73 1.45 -25.42
CA LYS A 69 -6.07 1.18 -24.84
C LYS A 69 -6.16 1.62 -23.38
N LYS A 70 -7.23 2.35 -23.04
CA LYS A 70 -7.53 2.79 -21.67
C LYS A 70 -8.46 1.79 -20.98
N PRO A 71 -8.26 1.45 -19.69
CA PRO A 71 -7.11 1.79 -18.88
C PRO A 71 -5.85 1.00 -19.28
N ASN A 72 -4.68 1.62 -19.15
CA ASN A 72 -3.38 0.99 -19.41
C ASN A 72 -3.15 -0.17 -18.44
N LYS A 73 -2.58 -1.27 -18.93
CA LYS A 73 -2.26 -2.46 -18.14
C LYS A 73 -0.77 -2.61 -17.89
N GLN A 74 -0.44 -3.01 -16.67
CA GLN A 74 0.92 -3.40 -16.30
C GLN A 74 1.40 -4.61 -17.11
N ASN A 75 2.65 -4.60 -17.57
CA ASN A 75 3.31 -5.60 -18.43
C ASN A 75 2.81 -5.69 -19.88
N GLU A 76 1.72 -5.00 -20.25
CA GLU A 76 1.24 -4.89 -21.64
C GLU A 76 1.48 -3.47 -22.20
N ASP A 77 1.00 -2.45 -21.47
CA ASP A 77 1.07 -1.04 -21.86
C ASP A 77 2.09 -0.26 -21.02
N VAL A 78 2.39 -0.77 -19.82
CA VAL A 78 3.31 -0.17 -18.85
C VAL A 78 4.42 -1.15 -18.48
N ALA A 79 5.68 -0.78 -18.70
CA ALA A 79 6.84 -1.54 -18.25
C ALA A 79 7.46 -0.90 -17.00
N LEU A 80 7.98 -1.75 -16.12
CA LEU A 80 8.61 -1.37 -14.87
C LEU A 80 10.08 -1.78 -14.88
N PHE A 81 10.96 -0.88 -14.48
CA PHE A 81 12.38 -1.17 -14.27
C PHE A 81 12.76 -0.79 -12.84
N ASN A 82 13.06 -1.78 -11.99
CA ASN A 82 13.32 -1.58 -10.55
C ASN A 82 12.27 -0.72 -9.81
N ALA A 83 11.09 -0.61 -10.41
CA ALA A 83 9.95 0.16 -9.94
C ALA A 83 9.16 -0.55 -8.85
N ASN A 84 9.58 -1.74 -8.44
CA ASN A 84 8.98 -2.43 -7.29
C ASN A 84 9.15 -1.61 -5.99
N GLY A 85 10.04 -0.60 -5.99
CA GLY A 85 10.15 0.44 -4.95
C GLY A 85 9.86 1.87 -5.43
N LEU A 86 9.33 2.06 -6.65
CA LEU A 86 8.88 3.37 -7.12
C LEU A 86 7.57 3.72 -6.44
N GLY A 87 7.59 4.81 -5.69
CA GLY A 87 6.65 4.99 -4.59
C GLY A 87 7.22 4.28 -3.38
N SER A 88 7.48 5.06 -2.34
CA SER A 88 7.83 4.50 -1.04
C SER A 88 6.92 3.31 -0.70
N SER A 89 7.43 2.35 0.08
CA SER A 89 6.60 1.42 0.87
C SER A 89 5.40 2.14 1.55
N CYS A 90 5.53 3.46 1.77
CA CYS A 90 4.48 4.47 1.96
C CYS A 90 3.66 4.77 0.71
N ALA A 91 2.45 4.21 0.62
CA ALA A 91 1.36 4.84 -0.11
C ALA A 91 0.62 5.86 0.77
N ILE A 92 0.43 5.55 2.05
CA ILE A 92 -0.25 6.41 3.02
C ILE A 92 0.77 6.82 4.08
N LYS A 93 1.22 8.07 4.02
CA LYS A 93 2.11 8.67 5.02
C LYS A 93 1.30 9.49 6.02
N LEU A 94 1.41 9.15 7.30
CA LEU A 94 0.79 9.89 8.39
C LEU A 94 1.80 10.86 9.03
N ASP A 95 1.30 11.95 9.62
CA ASP A 95 2.14 12.98 10.26
C ASP A 95 2.99 12.46 11.44
N ASN A 96 2.64 11.30 12.00
CA ASN A 96 3.44 10.63 13.03
C ASN A 96 4.59 9.78 12.45
N GLY A 97 4.89 9.91 11.15
CA GLY A 97 5.93 9.15 10.45
C GLY A 97 5.54 7.71 10.11
N ARG A 98 4.33 7.27 10.49
CA ARG A 98 3.83 5.94 10.10
C ARG A 98 3.45 5.90 8.64
N CYS A 99 3.65 4.73 8.07
CA CYS A 99 3.80 4.55 6.64
C CYS A 99 3.08 3.28 6.24
N PHE A 100 2.06 3.34 5.38
CA PHE A 100 1.32 2.15 4.98
C PHE A 100 1.35 1.91 3.48
N THR A 101 1.33 0.64 3.08
CA THR A 101 1.23 0.21 1.70
C THR A 101 -0.08 0.67 1.05
N SER A 102 -0.16 0.57 -0.28
CA SER A 102 -1.42 0.73 -1.01
C SER A 102 -2.46 -0.26 -0.50
N PRO A 103 -3.76 0.11 -0.51
CA PRO A 103 -4.83 -0.78 -0.12
C PRO A 103 -4.93 -1.97 -1.07
N PHE A 104 -5.24 -3.14 -0.53
CA PHE A 104 -5.49 -4.35 -1.29
C PHE A 104 -6.71 -5.09 -0.75
N THR A 105 -7.36 -5.88 -1.60
CA THR A 105 -8.37 -6.84 -1.17
C THR A 105 -7.67 -8.11 -0.69
N PRO A 106 -7.86 -8.54 0.56
CA PRO A 106 -7.21 -9.73 1.07
C PRO A 106 -7.62 -11.00 0.31
N THR A 107 -6.68 -11.91 0.10
CA THR A 107 -7.01 -13.31 -0.19
C THR A 107 -7.25 -14.01 1.15
N PRO A 108 -8.40 -14.67 1.36
CA PRO A 108 -8.70 -15.26 2.65
C PRO A 108 -7.77 -16.43 2.96
N LEU A 109 -7.54 -16.67 4.24
CA LEU A 109 -7.01 -17.96 4.69
C LEU A 109 -8.14 -18.93 4.97
N THR A 110 -7.92 -20.19 4.67
CA THR A 110 -8.77 -21.25 5.20
C THR A 110 -8.57 -21.38 6.71
N LYS A 111 -9.55 -21.97 7.40
CA LYS A 111 -9.44 -22.28 8.82
C LYS A 111 -8.16 -23.07 9.14
N ALA A 112 -7.86 -24.08 8.32
CA ALA A 112 -6.67 -24.91 8.49
C ALA A 112 -5.36 -24.12 8.31
N GLU A 113 -5.29 -23.26 7.29
CA GLU A 113 -4.12 -22.40 7.08
C GLU A 113 -3.95 -21.36 8.19
N CYS A 114 -5.06 -20.81 8.69
CA CYS A 114 -5.05 -19.88 9.82
C CYS A 114 -4.52 -20.59 11.07
N GLU A 115 -5.09 -21.74 11.46
CA GLU A 115 -4.64 -22.50 12.63
C GLU A 115 -3.16 -22.91 12.54
N ALA A 116 -2.68 -23.24 11.33
CA ALA A 116 -1.28 -23.61 11.11
C ALA A 116 -0.28 -22.45 11.29
N GLN A 117 -0.72 -21.19 11.19
CA GLN A 117 0.15 -20.01 11.20
C GLN A 117 -0.23 -18.98 12.27
N LYS A 118 -1.27 -19.23 13.08
CA LYS A 118 -1.86 -18.21 13.96
C LYS A 118 -0.86 -17.63 14.97
N ASP A 119 -0.01 -18.49 15.56
CA ASP A 119 0.96 -18.08 16.56
C ASP A 119 2.03 -17.17 15.95
N ASP A 120 2.53 -17.52 14.76
CA ASP A 120 3.50 -16.72 14.01
C ASP A 120 2.93 -15.37 13.56
N LEU A 121 1.63 -15.35 13.25
CA LEU A 121 0.91 -14.16 12.81
C LEU A 121 0.36 -13.30 13.96
N GLY A 122 0.40 -13.80 15.20
CA GLY A 122 -0.20 -13.17 16.38
C GLY A 122 -1.73 -13.16 16.36
N ILE A 123 -2.36 -14.09 15.63
CA ILE A 123 -3.81 -14.30 15.62
C ILE A 123 -4.16 -15.18 16.82
N LYS A 124 -5.15 -14.77 17.61
CA LYS A 124 -5.58 -15.51 18.81
C LYS A 124 -6.33 -16.78 18.43
N GLU A 125 -7.33 -16.66 17.55
CA GLU A 125 -8.24 -17.77 17.24
C GLU A 125 -8.67 -17.75 15.76
N CYS A 126 -8.95 -18.94 15.21
CA CYS A 126 -9.34 -19.13 13.81
C CYS A 126 -10.69 -19.85 13.71
N TYR A 127 -11.71 -19.14 13.23
CA TYR A 127 -13.08 -19.65 13.22
C TYR A 127 -13.61 -20.00 11.83
N PHE A 128 -13.35 -19.14 10.84
CA PHE A 128 -14.00 -19.20 9.53
C PHE A 128 -13.23 -20.03 8.50
N ASP A 129 -13.97 -20.72 7.62
CA ASP A 129 -13.39 -21.44 6.48
C ASP A 129 -12.81 -20.51 5.41
N ASN A 130 -13.25 -19.26 5.38
CA ASN A 130 -12.67 -18.20 4.55
C ASN A 130 -12.49 -16.97 5.42
N ASP A 131 -11.30 -16.76 5.96
CA ASP A 131 -10.98 -15.64 6.85
C ASP A 131 -10.16 -14.58 6.11
N TYR A 132 -10.84 -13.56 5.61
CA TYR A 132 -10.23 -12.44 4.88
C TYR A 132 -9.38 -11.56 5.80
N TRP A 133 -9.74 -11.44 7.08
CA TRP A 133 -8.91 -10.72 8.05
C TRP A 133 -7.60 -11.47 8.32
N ALA A 134 -7.65 -12.79 8.55
CA ALA A 134 -6.44 -13.60 8.69
C ALA A 134 -5.60 -13.59 7.40
N GLY A 135 -6.25 -13.56 6.24
CA GLY A 135 -5.62 -13.31 4.95
C GLY A 135 -4.86 -11.97 4.87
N ALA A 136 -5.48 -10.89 5.37
CA ALA A 136 -4.84 -9.58 5.47
C ALA A 136 -3.62 -9.64 6.41
N VAL A 137 -3.79 -10.22 7.59
CA VAL A 137 -2.74 -10.39 8.59
C VAL A 137 -1.56 -11.18 8.00
N LYS A 138 -1.81 -12.27 7.27
CA LYS A 138 -0.76 -13.04 6.57
C LYS A 138 -0.02 -12.19 5.55
N LYS A 139 -0.74 -11.42 4.72
CA LYS A 139 -0.10 -10.55 3.73
C LYS A 139 0.75 -9.46 4.38
N CYS A 140 0.31 -8.94 5.53
CA CYS A 140 1.05 -7.97 6.34
C CYS A 140 2.12 -8.60 7.24
N LYS A 141 2.27 -9.93 7.24
CA LYS A 141 3.24 -10.67 8.07
C LYS A 141 3.02 -10.45 9.58
N GLY A 142 1.76 -10.39 9.99
CA GLY A 142 1.34 -10.37 11.40
C GLY A 142 0.49 -9.18 11.81
N VAL A 143 -0.24 -9.33 12.92
CA VAL A 143 -1.20 -8.33 13.42
C VAL A 143 -0.53 -7.00 13.78
N GLY A 144 0.74 -7.04 14.21
CA GLY A 144 1.53 -5.84 14.53
C GLY A 144 1.85 -4.94 13.33
N ASN A 145 1.75 -5.48 12.13
CA ASN A 145 1.99 -4.76 10.87
C ASN A 145 0.68 -4.32 10.20
N MET A 146 -0.47 -4.51 10.85
CA MET A 146 -1.74 -3.94 10.43
C MET A 146 -1.95 -2.57 11.09
N PRO A 147 -2.81 -1.69 10.55
CA PRO A 147 -3.07 -0.40 11.19
C PRO A 147 -3.78 -0.60 12.53
N THR A 148 -3.41 0.22 13.51
CA THR A 148 -4.10 0.31 14.80
C THR A 148 -5.34 1.18 14.68
N LYS A 149 -6.22 1.14 15.68
CA LYS A 149 -7.32 2.11 15.83
C LYS A 149 -6.85 3.56 15.71
N SER A 150 -5.70 3.90 16.31
CA SER A 150 -5.13 5.24 16.24
C SER A 150 -4.69 5.61 14.82
N ASP A 151 -4.13 4.66 14.07
CA ASP A 151 -3.73 4.88 12.68
C ASP A 151 -4.95 5.15 11.81
N LEU A 152 -6.00 4.33 11.96
CA LEU A 152 -7.25 4.51 11.23
C LEU A 152 -7.95 5.82 11.58
N THR A 153 -7.85 6.29 12.83
CA THR A 153 -8.33 7.63 13.24
C THR A 153 -7.56 8.74 12.52
N LYS A 154 -6.23 8.64 12.42
CA LYS A 154 -5.41 9.62 11.69
C LYS A 154 -5.69 9.62 10.18
N ILE A 155 -5.93 8.45 9.60
CA ILE A 155 -6.36 8.36 8.19
C ILE A 155 -7.70 9.08 8.01
N ALA A 156 -8.66 8.89 8.91
CA ALA A 156 -9.94 9.60 8.85
C ALA A 156 -9.74 11.12 8.95
N GLN A 157 -8.92 11.58 9.89
CA GLN A 157 -8.55 12.99 10.05
C GLN A 157 -7.96 13.61 8.78
N ALA A 158 -7.14 12.85 8.04
CA ALA A 158 -6.51 13.31 6.82
C ALA A 158 -7.48 13.45 5.63
N ILE A 159 -8.53 12.61 5.56
CA ILE A 159 -9.46 12.62 4.40
C ILE A 159 -10.69 13.51 4.59
N TYR A 160 -11.06 13.86 5.82
CA TYR A 160 -12.21 14.74 6.06
C TYR A 160 -11.78 16.20 6.15
N LYS A 161 -12.59 17.08 5.55
CA LYS A 161 -12.34 18.51 5.49
C LYS A 161 -12.14 19.11 6.88
N GLY A 162 -11.08 19.92 7.02
CA GLY A 162 -10.81 20.69 8.23
C GLY A 162 -10.17 19.91 9.37
N ASN A 163 -9.65 18.69 9.11
CA ASN A 163 -8.98 17.86 10.11
C ASN A 163 -9.80 17.73 11.42
N PRO A 164 -11.03 17.19 11.33
CA PRO A 164 -11.95 17.17 12.46
C PRO A 164 -11.47 16.25 13.58
N SER A 165 -11.98 16.45 14.79
CA SER A 165 -11.80 15.49 15.89
C SER A 165 -12.58 14.21 15.56
N ILE A 166 -11.87 13.10 15.36
CA ILE A 166 -12.47 11.79 15.07
C ILE A 166 -12.47 10.93 16.33
N SER A 167 -13.63 10.36 16.68
CA SER A 167 -13.73 9.37 17.75
C SER A 167 -12.92 8.13 17.38
N SER A 168 -12.05 7.68 18.30
CA SER A 168 -11.25 6.47 18.10
C SER A 168 -12.09 5.20 18.14
N SER A 169 -13.15 5.16 18.95
CA SER A 169 -13.85 3.91 19.31
C SER A 169 -15.36 3.93 19.02
N SER A 170 -15.87 4.96 18.35
CA SER A 170 -17.29 5.08 18.01
C SER A 170 -17.49 5.83 16.70
N SER A 171 -18.75 6.09 16.36
CA SER A 171 -19.13 6.90 15.21
C SER A 171 -18.82 8.38 15.41
N THR A 172 -18.34 9.01 14.35
CA THR A 172 -18.24 10.46 14.20
C THR A 172 -19.10 10.87 13.01
N ASN A 173 -20.08 11.73 13.24
CA ASN A 173 -21.07 12.17 12.24
C ASN A 173 -20.86 13.65 11.90
N GLY A 174 -21.55 14.12 10.86
CA GLY A 174 -21.48 15.54 10.44
C GLY A 174 -20.14 15.90 9.79
N LEU A 175 -19.45 14.89 9.25
CA LEU A 175 -18.20 15.08 8.52
C LEU A 175 -18.48 15.58 7.11
N THR A 176 -17.51 16.26 6.52
CA THR A 176 -17.57 16.69 5.13
C THR A 176 -16.40 16.06 4.39
N TYR A 177 -16.72 15.18 3.44
CA TYR A 177 -15.73 14.59 2.54
C TYR A 177 -15.58 15.43 1.27
N GLU A 178 -14.33 15.71 0.85
CA GLU A 178 -14.03 16.36 -0.42
C GLU A 178 -13.48 15.31 -1.41
N PRO A 179 -14.07 15.17 -2.63
CA PRO A 179 -13.60 14.21 -3.62
C PRO A 179 -12.10 14.35 -3.90
N GLY A 180 -11.39 13.23 -4.02
CA GLY A 180 -9.95 13.25 -4.29
C GLY A 180 -9.08 13.15 -3.03
N THR A 181 -9.62 13.39 -1.83
CA THR A 181 -8.84 13.36 -0.58
C THR A 181 -8.47 11.94 -0.14
N ALA A 182 -9.31 10.94 -0.38
CA ALA A 182 -8.94 9.54 -0.14
C ALA A 182 -7.99 9.03 -1.22
N THR A 183 -8.28 9.32 -2.50
CA THR A 183 -7.46 8.87 -3.63
C THR A 183 -6.08 9.53 -3.68
N SER A 184 -5.90 10.73 -3.12
CA SER A 184 -4.57 11.33 -2.93
C SER A 184 -3.68 10.56 -1.95
N LEU A 185 -4.27 9.76 -1.07
CA LEU A 185 -3.59 8.80 -0.19
C LEU A 185 -3.56 7.38 -0.80
N GLY A 186 -4.00 7.21 -2.04
CA GLY A 186 -4.12 5.89 -2.67
C GLY A 186 -5.29 5.04 -2.16
N LEU A 187 -6.22 5.61 -1.38
CA LEU A 187 -7.42 4.93 -0.88
C LEU A 187 -8.58 5.05 -1.88
N PRO A 188 -9.56 4.11 -1.86
CA PRO A 188 -10.79 4.25 -2.62
C PRO A 188 -11.60 5.49 -2.19
N GLU A 189 -12.42 6.03 -3.09
CA GLU A 189 -13.44 7.00 -2.70
C GLU A 189 -14.50 6.33 -1.79
N PRO A 190 -15.06 7.04 -0.79
CA PRO A 190 -16.17 6.54 0.02
C PRO A 190 -17.32 6.01 -0.85
N LEU A 191 -17.96 4.88 -0.53
CA LEU A 191 -17.90 4.12 0.71
C LEU A 191 -16.85 2.98 0.70
N PHE A 192 -15.97 2.92 1.70
CA PHE A 192 -15.03 1.81 1.89
C PHE A 192 -14.75 1.48 3.37
N TYR A 193 -14.03 0.38 3.60
CA TYR A 193 -13.67 -0.14 4.92
C TYR A 193 -12.19 -0.54 4.95
N LEU A 194 -11.51 -0.26 6.06
CA LEU A 194 -10.14 -0.74 6.32
C LEU A 194 -10.12 -1.63 7.56
N TRP A 195 -9.56 -2.82 7.42
CA TRP A 195 -9.25 -3.69 8.55
C TRP A 195 -8.24 -3.04 9.50
N SER A 196 -8.36 -3.35 10.79
CA SER A 196 -7.32 -3.08 11.78
C SER A 196 -6.61 -4.37 12.21
N GLY A 197 -5.48 -4.24 12.89
CA GLY A 197 -4.81 -5.37 13.54
C GLY A 197 -5.48 -5.85 14.83
N GLU A 198 -6.53 -5.16 15.31
CA GLU A 198 -7.16 -5.46 16.59
C GLU A 198 -8.21 -6.58 16.45
N GLU A 199 -7.94 -7.70 17.12
CA GLU A 199 -8.82 -8.86 17.25
C GLU A 199 -9.54 -8.84 18.61
N GLU A 200 -10.87 -8.77 18.56
CA GLU A 200 -11.73 -8.80 19.75
C GLU A 200 -11.94 -10.24 20.24
N SER A 201 -12.22 -11.17 19.32
CA SER A 201 -12.38 -12.61 19.61
C SER A 201 -12.28 -13.44 18.32
N GLN A 202 -12.38 -14.77 18.43
CA GLN A 202 -12.36 -15.73 17.30
C GLN A 202 -13.12 -15.31 16.04
N SER A 203 -14.23 -14.59 16.18
CA SER A 203 -15.08 -14.24 15.05
C SER A 203 -15.09 -12.75 14.71
N PHE A 204 -14.45 -11.92 15.54
CA PHE A 204 -14.57 -10.47 15.48
C PHE A 204 -13.19 -9.82 15.35
N ALA A 205 -13.00 -9.11 14.23
CA ALA A 205 -11.90 -8.19 14.05
C ALA A 205 -12.45 -6.79 13.82
N TYR A 206 -11.72 -5.80 14.33
CA TYR A 206 -12.11 -4.41 14.16
C TYR A 206 -11.75 -3.88 12.77
N HIS A 207 -12.57 -2.95 12.29
CA HIS A 207 -12.33 -2.18 11.09
C HIS A 207 -12.84 -0.75 11.28
N ARG A 208 -12.40 0.16 10.40
CA ARG A 208 -13.00 1.50 10.27
C ARG A 208 -13.73 1.61 8.95
N ARG A 209 -14.97 2.11 9.00
CA ARG A 209 -15.74 2.52 7.82
C ARG A 209 -15.48 3.99 7.51
N PHE A 210 -15.38 4.32 6.23
CA PHE A 210 -15.24 5.69 5.73
C PHE A 210 -16.41 6.00 4.79
N GLY A 211 -17.34 6.83 5.24
CA GLY A 211 -18.50 7.29 4.47
C GLY A 211 -18.41 8.78 4.12
N PRO A 212 -19.31 9.31 3.27
CA PRO A 212 -19.26 10.72 2.87
C PRO A 212 -19.49 11.72 4.01
N ASN A 213 -20.27 11.36 5.03
CA ASN A 213 -20.67 12.23 6.15
C ASN A 213 -20.39 11.65 7.54
N GLU A 214 -19.82 10.45 7.61
CA GLU A 214 -19.57 9.74 8.86
C GLU A 214 -18.41 8.75 8.73
N THR A 215 -17.74 8.47 9.85
CA THR A 215 -16.83 7.33 10.02
C THR A 215 -17.11 6.66 11.35
N TYR A 216 -16.93 5.35 11.43
CA TYR A 216 -17.01 4.65 12.70
C TYR A 216 -15.99 3.52 12.76
N TYR A 217 -15.55 3.23 13.97
CA TYR A 217 -14.71 2.08 14.30
C TYR A 217 -15.56 1.03 15.00
N TYR A 218 -15.62 -0.18 14.45
CA TYR A 218 -16.51 -1.22 14.93
C TYR A 218 -15.94 -2.61 14.64
N CYS A 219 -16.31 -3.60 15.44
CA CYS A 219 -16.03 -5.01 15.20
C CYS A 219 -17.34 -5.72 14.81
N THR A 220 -17.30 -6.52 13.75
CA THR A 220 -18.46 -7.31 13.29
C THR A 220 -18.10 -8.78 13.25
N TYR A 221 -19.11 -9.65 13.44
CA TYR A 221 -19.02 -11.10 13.27
C TYR A 221 -18.89 -11.45 11.77
N ASN A 222 -17.83 -11.00 11.10
CA ASN A 222 -17.70 -11.22 9.65
C ASN A 222 -16.24 -11.06 9.18
N ARG A 223 -15.31 -11.79 9.82
CA ARG A 223 -13.91 -11.89 9.33
C ARG A 223 -13.82 -12.55 7.95
N ASN A 224 -14.90 -13.17 7.48
CA ASN A 224 -15.10 -13.73 6.14
C ASN A 224 -15.63 -12.73 5.07
N ASP A 225 -15.76 -11.45 5.39
CA ASP A 225 -16.23 -10.43 4.44
C ASP A 225 -15.10 -9.98 3.50
N SER A 226 -15.33 -10.11 2.19
CA SER A 226 -14.39 -9.72 1.14
C SER A 226 -14.43 -8.23 0.80
N ASN A 227 -15.41 -7.46 1.30
CA ASN A 227 -15.61 -6.05 0.93
C ASN A 227 -14.73 -5.07 1.71
N ARG A 228 -13.76 -5.56 2.49
CA ARG A 228 -12.88 -4.73 3.31
C ARG A 228 -11.47 -4.77 2.77
N TYR A 229 -10.87 -3.59 2.62
CA TYR A 229 -9.48 -3.46 2.22
C TYR A 229 -8.56 -3.63 3.42
N ALA A 230 -7.32 -4.00 3.14
CA ALA A 230 -6.23 -4.00 4.10
C ALA A 230 -5.07 -3.14 3.59
N ILE A 231 -4.30 -2.62 4.54
CA ILE A 231 -3.05 -1.91 4.34
C ILE A 231 -2.05 -2.46 5.36
N CYS A 232 -0.79 -2.54 4.98
CA CYS A 232 0.27 -3.02 5.87
C CYS A 232 1.17 -1.84 6.23
N LEU A 233 1.74 -1.85 7.43
CA LEU A 233 2.85 -0.97 7.79
C LEU A 233 4.00 -1.26 6.81
N GLY A 234 4.41 -0.25 6.07
CA GLY A 234 5.56 -0.29 5.18
C GLY A 234 6.86 -0.16 5.97
N ASP A 235 7.92 -0.78 5.45
CA ASP A 235 9.29 -0.67 5.95
C ASP A 235 9.85 0.75 5.78
#